data_AF-A0A3B9C505-F1
#
_entry.id   AF-A0A3B9C505-F1
#
_cell.length_a   1.000
_cell.length_b   1.000
_cell.length_c   1.000
_cell.angle_alpha   90.00
_cell.angle_beta   90.00
_cell.angle_gamma   90.00
#
_symmetry.space_group_name_H-M   'P 1'
#
loop_
_entity.id
_entity.type
_entity.pdbx_description
1 polymer ?
#
loop_
_entity_poly.entity_id
_entity_poly.type
_entity_poly.pdbx_seq_one_letter_code
_entity_poly.pdbx_strand_id
1 'polypeptide(L)'
;MSNLRFNAIQALSENAQDVRSYDGNKVTSFFASHVFTGKVQREYLSDEAYKSLVNSIKSGSKIDRRMADQISSGMKAWAMDRGVTHFTHWFQPLTGATAEKHDSFFTIKSDGSALELFDGDALTQQEPDASSFPNGGIRATFEARGYTAWDPTSPAFIIEQAYGKTLCIPTIFISYSGESLDTKTPLLKALGLINTAALDVCNLFDKNISRVTPTLGWEQEYFVIEESLANARPDILATGRTLYGHTPAGGF
;
A
#
# COMPACT_ATOMS: atom_id res chain seq x y z
N MET A 1 4.77 -37.55 -25.33
CA MET A 1 4.23 -36.33 -24.68
C MET A 1 4.90 -36.23 -23.32
N SER A 2 5.75 -35.23 -23.10
CA SER A 2 6.33 -34.99 -21.77
C SER A 2 5.19 -34.66 -20.81
N ASN A 3 5.08 -35.41 -19.72
CA ASN A 3 4.05 -35.19 -18.72
C ASN A 3 4.50 -34.01 -17.84
N LEU A 4 3.83 -32.86 -17.98
CA LEU A 4 4.14 -31.62 -17.25
C LEU A 4 4.26 -31.85 -15.74
N ARG A 5 3.47 -32.77 -15.18
CA ARG A 5 3.54 -33.15 -13.77
C ARG A 5 4.85 -33.86 -13.42
N PHE A 6 5.33 -34.79 -14.24
CA PHE A 6 6.59 -35.49 -13.95
C PHE A 6 7.78 -34.54 -14.07
N ASN A 7 7.74 -33.60 -15.02
CA ASN A 7 8.76 -32.55 -15.12
C ASN A 7 8.75 -31.65 -13.87
N ALA A 8 7.57 -31.25 -13.39
CA ALA A 8 7.44 -30.47 -12.16
C ALA A 8 8.01 -31.22 -10.94
N ILE A 9 7.71 -32.51 -10.79
CA ILE A 9 8.26 -33.34 -9.71
C ILE A 9 9.79 -33.39 -9.77
N GLN A 10 10.38 -33.51 -10.97
CA GLN A 10 11.83 -33.51 -11.11
C GLN A 10 12.44 -32.16 -10.69
N ALA A 11 11.83 -31.04 -11.08
CA ALA A 11 12.29 -29.70 -10.72
C ALA A 11 12.32 -29.45 -9.20
N LEU A 12 11.46 -30.12 -8.41
CA LEU A 12 11.49 -30.04 -6.94
C LEU A 12 12.84 -30.45 -6.35
N SER A 13 13.52 -31.41 -6.96
CA SER A 13 14.78 -31.94 -6.44
C SER A 13 16.00 -31.06 -6.78
N GLU A 14 15.85 -30.14 -7.74
CA GLU A 14 16.94 -29.33 -8.28
C GLU A 14 16.96 -27.90 -7.68
N ASN A 15 15.84 -27.45 -7.12
CA ASN A 15 15.68 -26.09 -6.59
C ASN A 15 16.01 -25.98 -5.09
N ALA A 16 17.30 -25.83 -4.77
CA ALA A 16 17.69 -25.33 -3.45
C ALA A 16 17.39 -23.82 -3.37
N GLN A 17 16.37 -23.44 -2.60
CA GLN A 17 16.08 -22.04 -2.32
C GLN A 17 17.07 -21.47 -1.29
N ASP A 18 17.62 -20.30 -1.58
CA ASP A 18 18.48 -19.57 -0.67
C ASP A 18 17.60 -18.92 0.41
N VAL A 19 17.56 -19.54 1.60
CA VAL A 19 16.79 -19.01 2.72
C VAL A 19 17.57 -17.80 3.26
N ARG A 20 17.10 -16.59 2.95
CA ARG A 20 17.64 -15.36 3.52
C ARG A 20 17.55 -15.42 5.04
N SER A 21 18.69 -15.61 5.69
CA SER A 21 18.82 -15.53 7.14
C SER A 21 18.84 -14.06 7.58
N TYR A 22 18.52 -13.79 8.84
CA TYR A 22 18.67 -12.45 9.43
C TYR A 22 20.13 -12.08 9.71
N ASP A 23 21.09 -12.93 9.31
CA ASP A 23 22.54 -12.75 9.47
C ASP A 23 22.97 -12.36 10.90
N GLY A 24 22.23 -12.84 11.90
CA GLY A 24 22.47 -12.53 13.32
C GLY A 24 22.12 -11.10 13.74
N ASN A 25 21.53 -10.29 12.87
CA ASN A 25 21.13 -8.92 13.18
C ASN A 25 19.95 -8.88 14.16
N LYS A 26 19.95 -7.87 15.05
CA LYS A 26 18.82 -7.63 15.97
C LYS A 26 17.61 -7.14 15.19
N VAL A 27 16.42 -7.69 15.46
CA VAL A 27 15.16 -7.25 14.82
C VAL A 27 14.96 -5.74 14.90
N THR A 28 15.35 -5.13 16.02
CA THR A 28 15.26 -3.68 16.23
C THR A 28 16.09 -2.84 15.25
N SER A 29 17.11 -3.41 14.59
CA SER A 29 17.95 -2.66 13.64
C SER A 29 17.28 -2.51 12.28
N PHE A 30 16.35 -3.39 11.91
CA PHE A 30 15.68 -3.39 10.61
C PHE A 30 14.16 -3.23 10.68
N PHE A 31 13.56 -3.39 11.86
CA PHE A 31 12.14 -3.11 12.05
C PHE A 31 11.82 -1.67 11.63
N ALA A 32 10.80 -1.50 10.78
CA ALA A 32 10.38 -0.23 10.19
C ALA A 32 11.46 0.53 9.38
N SER A 33 12.55 -0.14 8.94
CA SER A 33 13.63 0.51 8.17
C SER A 33 13.20 1.06 6.81
N HIS A 34 12.14 0.47 6.25
CA HIS A 34 11.49 0.84 5.00
C HIS A 34 10.15 1.57 5.20
N VAL A 35 9.93 2.19 6.37
CA VAL A 35 8.69 2.93 6.66
C VAL A 35 9.04 4.37 7.04
N PHE A 36 8.41 5.34 6.38
CA PHE A 36 8.59 6.76 6.62
C PHE A 36 7.80 7.21 7.85
N THR A 37 8.33 6.89 9.04
CA THR A 37 7.66 7.13 10.33
C THR A 37 8.61 7.63 11.43
N GLY A 38 8.07 8.35 12.42
CA GLY A 38 8.76 8.68 13.67
C GLY A 38 10.12 9.34 13.48
N LYS A 39 11.20 8.65 13.87
CA LYS A 39 12.57 9.16 13.79
C LYS A 39 12.96 9.53 12.35
N VAL A 40 12.54 8.73 11.37
CA VAL A 40 12.83 8.99 9.96
C VAL A 40 12.19 10.30 9.51
N GLN A 41 10.91 10.51 9.84
CA GLN A 41 10.25 11.77 9.54
C GLN A 41 10.96 12.95 10.20
N ARG A 42 11.45 12.79 11.43
CA ARG A 42 12.17 13.84 12.16
C ARG A 42 13.53 14.19 11.54
N GLU A 43 14.19 13.22 10.91
CA GLU A 43 15.50 13.38 10.26
C GLU A 43 15.40 14.05 8.89
N TYR A 44 14.36 13.72 8.12
CA TYR A 44 14.21 14.18 6.74
C TYR A 44 13.25 15.37 6.56
N LEU A 45 12.45 15.71 7.57
CA LEU A 45 11.51 16.85 7.50
C LEU A 45 12.03 18.04 8.30
N SER A 46 11.64 19.24 7.87
CA SER A 46 11.77 20.44 8.70
C SER A 46 10.96 20.28 10.00
N ASP A 47 11.34 21.00 11.06
CA ASP A 47 10.60 20.97 12.33
C ASP A 47 9.13 21.36 12.15
N GLU A 48 8.87 22.31 11.24
CA GLU A 48 7.53 22.77 10.88
C GLU A 48 6.72 21.68 10.16
N ALA A 49 7.29 21.07 9.11
CA ALA A 49 6.64 20.00 8.35
C ALA A 49 6.36 18.76 9.21
N TYR A 50 7.31 18.37 10.07
CA TYR A 50 7.13 17.27 11.01
C TYR A 50 5.97 17.54 11.98
N LYS A 51 5.95 18.72 12.61
CA LYS A 51 4.87 19.11 13.53
C LYS A 51 3.52 19.16 12.82
N SER A 52 3.49 19.70 11.61
CA SER A 52 2.29 19.75 10.77
C SER A 52 1.76 18.34 10.48
N LEU A 53 2.62 17.43 10.01
CA LEU A 53 2.25 16.04 9.72
C LEU A 53 1.72 15.32 10.97
N VAL A 54 2.43 15.42 12.11
CA VAL A 54 2.01 14.79 13.37
C VAL A 54 0.66 15.35 13.84
N ASN A 55 0.43 16.65 13.70
CA ASN A 55 -0.84 17.26 14.06
C ASN A 55 -1.96 16.76 13.15
N SER A 56 -1.75 16.73 11.83
CA SER A 56 -2.71 16.18 10.87
C SER A 56 -3.10 14.72 11.17
N ILE A 57 -2.13 13.88 11.54
CA ILE A 57 -2.39 12.48 11.93
C ILE A 57 -3.25 12.40 13.20
N LYS A 58 -2.99 13.27 14.18
CA LYS A 58 -3.72 13.27 15.46
C LYS A 58 -5.13 13.82 15.35
N SER A 59 -5.29 14.94 14.65
CA SER A 59 -6.56 15.67 14.53
C SER A 59 -7.43 15.20 13.38
N GLY A 60 -6.87 14.49 12.39
CA GLY A 60 -7.54 14.21 11.11
C GLY A 60 -7.64 15.43 10.20
N SER A 61 -6.87 16.51 10.46
CA SER A 61 -6.89 17.71 9.62
C SER A 61 -6.11 17.52 8.32
N LYS A 62 -6.55 18.21 7.27
CA LYS A 62 -5.84 18.27 5.99
C LYS A 62 -4.41 18.78 6.18
N ILE A 63 -3.48 18.24 5.41
CA ILE A 63 -2.11 18.75 5.31
C ILE A 63 -2.16 20.04 4.49
N ASP A 64 -1.56 21.11 5.01
CA ASP A 64 -1.43 22.37 4.28
C ASP A 64 -0.57 22.18 3.02
N ARG A 65 -0.95 22.81 1.90
CA ARG A 65 -0.26 22.62 0.62
C ARG A 65 1.23 23.00 0.69
N ARG A 66 1.57 24.07 1.41
CA ARG A 66 2.98 24.47 1.59
C ARG A 66 3.76 23.44 2.40
N MET A 67 3.10 22.80 3.37
CA MET A 67 3.70 21.70 4.14
C MET A 67 3.80 20.43 3.30
N ALA A 68 2.85 20.18 2.40
CA ALA A 68 2.89 19.02 1.50
C ALA A 68 4.15 19.02 0.62
N ASP A 69 4.56 20.16 0.07
CA ASP A 69 5.79 20.27 -0.73
C ASP A 69 7.06 19.99 0.09
N GLN A 70 7.08 20.41 1.36
CA GLN A 70 8.19 20.09 2.26
C GLN A 70 8.20 18.61 2.64
N ILE A 71 7.02 18.02 2.87
CA ILE A 71 6.88 16.61 3.20
C ILE A 71 7.27 15.75 2.00
N SER A 72 6.82 16.09 0.79
CA SER A 72 7.17 15.36 -0.43
C SER A 72 8.69 15.43 -0.67
N SER A 73 9.29 16.60 -0.53
CA SER A 73 10.75 16.77 -0.68
C SER A 73 11.54 15.89 0.28
N GLY A 74 11.18 15.87 1.57
CA GLY A 74 11.84 15.02 2.57
C GLY A 74 11.57 13.53 2.36
N MET A 75 10.36 13.16 1.97
CA MET A 75 9.99 11.77 1.66
C MET A 75 10.75 11.26 0.43
N LYS A 76 10.91 12.08 -0.61
CA LYS A 76 11.71 11.78 -1.79
C LYS A 76 13.17 11.57 -1.42
N ALA A 77 13.76 12.49 -0.66
CA ALA A 77 15.16 12.37 -0.22
C ALA A 77 15.40 11.06 0.55
N TRP A 78 14.51 10.74 1.50
CA TRP A 78 14.56 9.48 2.24
C TRP A 78 14.47 8.23 1.34
N ALA A 79 13.59 8.27 0.34
CA ALA A 79 13.40 7.16 -0.59
C ALA A 79 14.61 7.00 -1.52
N MET A 80 15.14 8.10 -2.06
CA MET A 80 16.32 8.09 -2.94
C MET A 80 17.57 7.62 -2.21
N ASP A 81 17.76 7.98 -0.94
CA ASP A 81 18.85 7.45 -0.09
C ASP A 81 18.82 5.92 0.04
N ARG A 82 17.66 5.29 -0.22
CA ARG A 82 17.46 3.84 -0.20
C ARG A 82 17.48 3.21 -1.60
N GLY A 83 17.80 3.98 -2.63
CA GLY A 83 17.87 3.54 -4.02
C GLY A 83 16.50 3.42 -4.71
N VAL A 84 15.47 4.09 -4.18
CA VAL A 84 14.15 4.14 -4.83
C VAL A 84 14.20 5.11 -6.02
N THR A 85 13.65 4.67 -7.15
CA THR A 85 13.58 5.46 -8.39
C THR A 85 12.14 5.79 -8.81
N HIS A 86 11.16 5.08 -8.25
CA HIS A 86 9.75 5.21 -8.58
C HIS A 86 8.91 5.37 -7.32
N PHE A 87 7.74 5.98 -7.47
CA PHE A 87 6.70 6.01 -6.45
C PHE A 87 5.38 5.53 -7.02
N THR A 88 4.47 5.14 -6.14
CA THR A 88 3.10 4.76 -6.50
C THR A 88 2.13 5.19 -5.41
N HIS A 89 0.95 5.60 -5.84
CA HIS A 89 -0.23 5.68 -4.98
C HIS A 89 -0.71 4.26 -4.77
N TRP A 90 -0.68 3.83 -3.52
CA TRP A 90 -0.98 2.47 -3.12
C TRP A 90 -2.38 2.45 -2.50
N PHE A 91 -3.34 1.82 -3.17
CA PHE A 91 -4.72 1.78 -2.71
C PHE A 91 -5.43 0.47 -3.07
N GLN A 92 -6.56 0.22 -2.41
CA GLN A 92 -7.34 -1.00 -2.56
C GLN A 92 -8.72 -0.64 -3.15
N PRO A 93 -8.88 -0.67 -4.48
CA PRO A 93 -10.18 -0.47 -5.11
C PRO A 93 -11.17 -1.59 -4.77
N LEU A 94 -12.45 -1.38 -5.10
CA LEU A 94 -13.53 -2.34 -4.87
C LEU A 94 -13.42 -3.66 -5.68
N THR A 95 -12.39 -3.80 -6.51
CA THR A 95 -12.10 -5.04 -7.26
C THR A 95 -11.42 -6.11 -6.42
N GLY A 96 -11.01 -5.79 -5.18
CA GLY A 96 -10.44 -6.75 -4.23
C GLY A 96 -8.93 -7.00 -4.37
N ALA A 97 -8.29 -6.41 -5.38
CA ALA A 97 -6.83 -6.39 -5.53
C ALA A 97 -6.27 -5.01 -5.20
N THR A 98 -4.99 -4.95 -4.83
CA THR A 98 -4.28 -3.67 -4.68
C THR A 98 -3.99 -3.09 -6.07
N ALA A 99 -4.20 -1.80 -6.22
CA ALA A 99 -3.83 -1.05 -7.41
C ALA A 99 -2.57 -0.22 -7.15
N GLU A 100 -1.67 -0.25 -8.12
CA GLU A 100 -0.44 0.52 -8.12
C GLU A 100 -0.21 1.06 -9.54
N LYS A 101 0.20 2.32 -9.65
CA LYS A 101 0.73 2.92 -10.87
C LYS A 101 2.09 3.50 -10.53
N HIS A 102 3.12 2.96 -11.15
CA HIS A 102 4.50 3.35 -10.85
C HIS A 102 4.89 4.53 -11.73
N ASP A 103 5.11 5.68 -11.10
CA ASP A 103 5.62 6.90 -11.73
C ASP A 103 7.08 7.09 -11.32
N SER A 104 7.93 7.54 -12.25
CA SER A 104 9.33 7.81 -11.96
C SER A 104 9.48 9.18 -11.29
N PHE A 105 10.45 9.32 -10.38
CA PHE A 105 10.88 10.66 -9.95
C PHE A 105 11.52 11.44 -11.11
N PHE A 106 12.13 10.75 -12.08
CA PHE A 106 12.81 11.37 -13.19
C PHE A 106 11.83 12.08 -14.13
N THR A 107 12.16 13.32 -14.46
CA THR A 107 11.46 14.10 -15.49
C THR A 107 12.43 15.01 -16.23
N ILE A 108 12.05 15.42 -17.44
CA ILE A 108 12.82 16.34 -18.27
C ILE A 108 12.04 17.65 -18.37
N LYS A 109 12.67 18.76 -18.00
CA LYS A 109 12.10 20.10 -18.13
C LYS A 109 12.11 20.54 -19.60
N SER A 110 11.36 21.61 -19.89
CA SER A 110 11.26 22.17 -21.24
C SER A 110 12.59 22.65 -21.82
N ASP A 111 13.59 22.92 -20.97
CA ASP A 111 14.95 23.28 -21.36
C ASP A 111 15.86 22.07 -21.61
N GLY A 112 15.35 20.85 -21.47
CA GLY A 112 16.09 19.61 -21.62
C GLY A 112 16.84 19.15 -20.36
N SER A 113 16.75 19.87 -19.24
CA SER A 113 17.38 19.45 -17.99
C SER A 113 16.66 18.26 -17.35
N ALA A 114 17.43 17.27 -16.91
CA ALA A 114 16.94 16.11 -16.16
C ALA A 114 16.89 16.43 -14.66
N LEU A 115 15.76 16.13 -14.02
CA LEU A 115 15.53 16.37 -12.59
C LEU A 115 14.73 15.24 -11.98
N GLU A 116 14.96 14.96 -10.70
CA GLU A 116 14.09 14.12 -9.88
C GLU A 116 13.08 14.98 -9.11
N LEU A 117 11.79 14.86 -9.43
CA LEU A 117 10.70 15.60 -8.79
C LEU A 117 9.72 14.68 -8.08
N PHE A 118 9.19 15.20 -6.98
CA PHE A 118 8.09 14.60 -6.23
C PHE A 118 7.35 15.74 -5.51
N ASP A 119 6.28 16.21 -6.13
CA ASP A 119 5.59 17.44 -5.74
C ASP A 119 4.55 17.17 -4.64
N GLY A 120 4.20 18.18 -3.82
CA GLY A 120 3.20 18.04 -2.76
C GLY A 120 1.79 17.75 -3.30
N ASP A 121 1.52 18.11 -4.56
CA ASP A 121 0.28 17.75 -5.25
C ASP A 121 0.15 16.22 -5.41
N ALA A 122 1.27 15.49 -5.56
CA ALA A 122 1.28 14.04 -5.55
C ALA A 122 0.91 13.46 -4.17
N LEU A 123 1.00 14.21 -3.08
CA LEU A 123 0.53 13.75 -1.77
C LEU A 123 -0.93 14.13 -1.51
N THR A 124 -1.35 15.33 -1.89
CA THR A 124 -2.61 15.91 -1.45
C THR A 124 -3.81 15.53 -2.32
N GLN A 125 -3.68 15.64 -3.64
CA GLN A 125 -4.72 15.23 -4.59
C GLN A 125 -4.08 15.03 -5.97
N GLN A 126 -4.01 13.78 -6.41
CA GLN A 126 -3.60 13.45 -7.78
C GLN A 126 -4.79 12.92 -8.57
N GLU A 127 -4.83 13.23 -9.87
CA GLU A 127 -5.64 12.49 -10.84
C GLU A 127 -4.84 11.24 -11.27
N PRO A 128 -5.08 10.05 -10.69
CA PRO A 128 -4.66 8.82 -11.35
C PRO A 128 -5.30 8.78 -12.73
N ASP A 129 -4.54 8.30 -13.71
CA ASP A 129 -5.07 7.97 -15.03
C ASP A 129 -6.01 6.75 -14.89
N ALA A 130 -7.23 7.03 -14.41
CA ALA A 130 -8.22 6.04 -14.04
C ALA A 130 -9.01 5.52 -15.24
N SER A 131 -8.63 5.94 -16.46
CA SER A 131 -9.22 5.45 -17.72
C SER A 131 -9.05 3.93 -17.90
N SER A 132 -8.05 3.35 -17.23
CA SER A 132 -7.73 1.92 -17.29
C SER A 132 -8.38 1.07 -16.19
N PHE A 133 -9.03 1.67 -15.18
CA PHE A 133 -9.67 0.90 -14.11
C PHE A 133 -11.06 0.38 -14.52
N PRO A 134 -11.42 -0.87 -14.16
CA PRO A 134 -12.73 -1.43 -14.46
C PRO A 134 -13.85 -0.57 -13.86
N ASN A 135 -14.65 0.03 -14.75
CA ASN A 135 -15.73 0.97 -14.46
C ASN A 135 -17.12 0.31 -14.48
N GLY A 136 -17.18 -1.02 -14.43
CA GLY A 136 -18.41 -1.80 -14.30
C GLY A 136 -19.42 -1.64 -15.45
N GLY A 137 -19.01 -1.08 -16.61
CA GLY A 137 -19.89 -0.85 -17.76
C GLY A 137 -20.90 0.29 -17.61
N ILE A 138 -20.79 1.11 -16.56
CA ILE A 138 -21.81 2.12 -16.24
C ILE A 138 -21.51 3.52 -16.84
N ARG A 139 -20.33 3.78 -17.43
CA ARG A 139 -19.96 5.17 -17.83
C ARG A 139 -19.17 5.30 -19.14
N ALA A 140 -19.37 6.44 -19.80
CA ALA A 140 -18.53 6.91 -20.91
C ALA A 140 -17.13 7.28 -20.38
N THR A 141 -16.09 6.97 -21.16
CA THR A 141 -14.65 7.07 -20.79
C THR A 141 -14.19 8.45 -20.31
N PHE A 142 -14.93 9.52 -20.61
CA PHE A 142 -14.60 10.88 -20.14
C PHE A 142 -14.88 11.12 -18.65
N GLU A 143 -15.85 10.42 -18.06
CA GLU A 143 -16.26 10.55 -16.64
C GLU A 143 -15.57 9.54 -15.70
N ALA A 144 -14.69 8.68 -16.24
CA ALA A 144 -13.93 7.69 -15.49
C ALA A 144 -12.71 8.30 -14.77
N ARG A 145 -12.80 9.57 -14.33
CA ARG A 145 -11.75 10.23 -13.55
C ARG A 145 -11.96 9.92 -12.07
N GLY A 146 -10.94 9.32 -11.46
CA GLY A 146 -10.85 9.21 -10.01
C GLY A 146 -9.73 10.10 -9.48
N TYR A 147 -9.77 10.38 -8.19
CA TYR A 147 -8.75 11.12 -7.46
C TYR A 147 -8.17 10.26 -6.36
N THR A 148 -6.85 10.34 -6.17
CA THR A 148 -6.16 9.78 -5.03
C THR A 148 -5.71 10.87 -4.08
N ALA A 149 -5.79 10.58 -2.78
CA ALA A 149 -5.27 11.46 -1.74
C ALA A 149 -4.57 10.60 -0.69
N TRP A 150 -3.38 11.03 -0.24
CA TRP A 150 -2.64 10.32 0.80
C TRP A 150 -3.40 10.40 2.13
N ASP A 151 -3.53 9.25 2.80
CA ASP A 151 -3.94 9.18 4.20
C ASP A 151 -2.69 9.10 5.09
N PRO A 152 -2.30 10.19 5.78
CA PRO A 152 -1.08 10.22 6.59
C PRO A 152 -1.16 9.34 7.84
N THR A 153 -2.33 8.83 8.22
CA THR A 153 -2.44 7.85 9.32
C THR A 153 -1.80 6.51 8.95
N SER A 154 -1.65 6.24 7.66
CA SER A 154 -0.87 5.13 7.12
C SER A 154 0.46 5.67 6.57
N PRO A 155 1.61 5.37 7.20
CA PRO A 155 2.89 5.92 6.77
C PRO A 155 3.27 5.41 5.37
N ALA A 156 3.90 6.27 4.57
CA ALA A 156 4.52 5.84 3.32
C ALA A 156 5.62 4.82 3.60
N PHE A 157 5.83 3.89 2.69
CA PHE A 157 6.76 2.78 2.88
C PHE A 157 7.42 2.39 1.55
N ILE A 158 8.50 1.63 1.62
CA ILE A 158 9.20 1.14 0.44
C ILE A 158 8.93 -0.36 0.31
N ILE A 159 8.49 -0.78 -0.88
CA ILE A 159 8.47 -2.18 -1.26
C ILE A 159 9.73 -2.46 -2.08
N GLU A 160 10.47 -3.48 -1.67
CA GLU A 160 11.60 -4.04 -2.42
C GLU A 160 11.13 -5.31 -3.15
N GLN A 161 11.25 -5.30 -4.46
CA GLN A 161 11.00 -6.45 -5.33
C GLN A 161 12.32 -6.94 -5.93
N ALA A 162 12.29 -8.08 -6.64
CA ALA A 162 13.49 -8.70 -7.20
C ALA A 162 14.35 -7.78 -8.09
N TYR A 163 13.72 -6.79 -8.73
CA TYR A 163 14.37 -5.92 -9.72
C TYR A 163 14.29 -4.42 -9.40
N GLY A 164 13.81 -4.03 -8.21
CA GLY A 164 13.66 -2.61 -7.90
C GLY A 164 13.01 -2.29 -6.57
N LYS A 165 12.99 -1.01 -6.24
CA LYS A 165 12.37 -0.45 -5.03
C LYS A 165 11.41 0.67 -5.42
N THR A 166 10.24 0.66 -4.81
CA THR A 166 9.18 1.64 -5.08
C THR A 166 8.70 2.27 -3.77
N LEU A 167 8.57 3.59 -3.74
CA LEU A 167 7.92 4.34 -2.66
C LEU A 167 6.41 4.21 -2.79
N CYS A 168 5.75 3.55 -1.85
CA CYS A 168 4.31 3.37 -1.79
C CYS A 168 3.68 4.41 -0.85
N ILE A 169 2.73 5.17 -1.38
CA ILE A 169 2.00 6.22 -0.66
C ILE A 169 0.57 5.71 -0.41
N PRO A 170 0.18 5.37 0.83
CA PRO A 170 -1.14 4.79 1.11
C PRO A 170 -2.27 5.80 0.87
N THR A 171 -3.04 5.60 -0.19
CA THR A 171 -4.02 6.60 -0.62
C THR A 171 -5.45 6.09 -0.56
N ILE A 172 -6.39 7.02 -0.40
CA ILE A 172 -7.79 6.76 -0.72
C ILE A 172 -8.05 6.96 -2.21
N PHE A 173 -9.11 6.34 -2.73
CA PHE A 173 -9.54 6.50 -4.13
C PHE A 173 -11.02 6.88 -4.20
N ILE A 174 -11.30 8.03 -4.82
CA ILE A 174 -12.64 8.62 -4.93
C ILE A 174 -12.97 8.96 -6.38
N SER A 175 -14.25 8.94 -6.75
CA SER A 175 -14.70 9.41 -8.06
C SER A 175 -14.71 10.94 -8.15
N TYR A 176 -14.84 11.46 -9.37
CA TYR A 176 -15.13 12.89 -9.59
C TYR A 176 -16.44 13.36 -8.92
N SER A 177 -17.44 12.48 -8.79
CA SER A 177 -18.69 12.75 -8.06
C SER A 177 -18.53 12.69 -6.53
N GLY A 178 -17.34 12.34 -6.01
CA GLY A 178 -17.07 12.19 -4.57
C GLY A 178 -17.49 10.84 -3.97
N GLU A 179 -17.85 9.87 -4.82
CA GLU A 179 -18.17 8.51 -4.40
C GLU A 179 -16.88 7.77 -4.02
N SER A 180 -16.93 6.93 -2.99
CA SER A 180 -15.78 6.10 -2.60
C SER A 180 -15.62 4.93 -3.57
N LEU A 181 -14.44 4.82 -4.18
CA LEU A 181 -14.08 3.74 -5.11
C LEU A 181 -13.07 2.76 -4.49
N ASP A 182 -12.83 2.87 -3.19
CA ASP A 182 -11.92 2.06 -2.39
C ASP A 182 -12.58 1.45 -1.14
N THR A 183 -11.83 0.57 -0.48
CA THR A 183 -12.17 0.01 0.83
C THR A 183 -11.75 0.91 1.99
N LYS A 184 -10.72 1.75 1.78
CA LYS A 184 -10.12 2.57 2.83
C LYS A 184 -11.01 3.74 3.25
N THR A 185 -11.64 4.45 2.32
CA THR A 185 -12.53 5.57 2.68
C THR A 185 -13.73 5.12 3.52
N PRO A 186 -14.48 4.05 3.18
CA PRO A 186 -15.54 3.53 4.03
C PRO A 186 -15.04 3.12 5.43
N LEU A 187 -13.86 2.48 5.50
CA LEU A 187 -13.27 2.09 6.78
C LEU A 187 -12.96 3.30 7.68
N LEU A 188 -12.31 4.33 7.14
CA LEU A 188 -11.99 5.54 7.90
C LEU A 188 -13.26 6.24 8.43
N LYS A 189 -14.31 6.30 7.60
CA LYS A 189 -15.62 6.84 8.02
C LYS A 189 -16.23 5.99 9.16
N ALA A 190 -16.21 4.66 9.03
CA ALA A 190 -16.71 3.76 10.06
C ALA A 190 -15.95 3.91 11.39
N LEU A 191 -14.62 4.00 11.35
CA LEU A 191 -13.80 4.24 12.53
C LEU A 191 -14.14 5.57 13.22
N GLY A 192 -14.39 6.63 12.43
CA GLY A 192 -14.83 7.92 12.96
C GLY A 192 -16.18 7.84 13.66
N LEU A 193 -17.16 7.14 13.07
CA LEU A 193 -18.47 6.93 13.67
C LEU A 193 -18.41 6.10 14.96
N ILE A 194 -17.62 5.03 14.97
CA ILE A 194 -17.39 4.20 16.16
C ILE A 194 -16.76 5.04 17.27
N ASN A 195 -15.75 5.87 16.96
CA ASN A 195 -15.13 6.75 17.94
C ASN A 195 -16.16 7.69 18.59
N THR A 196 -16.98 8.38 17.80
CA THR A 196 -18.01 9.30 18.33
C THR A 196 -19.01 8.56 19.22
N ALA A 197 -19.57 7.45 18.74
CA ALA A 197 -20.56 6.68 19.50
C ALA A 197 -19.99 6.09 20.79
N ALA A 198 -18.76 5.58 20.75
CA ALA A 198 -18.09 5.03 21.92
C ALA A 198 -17.72 6.12 22.94
N LEU A 199 -17.34 7.30 22.49
CA LEU A 199 -17.01 8.43 23.35
C LEU A 199 -18.20 8.89 24.18
N ASP A 200 -19.39 8.97 23.59
CA ASP A 200 -20.61 9.35 24.31
C ASP A 200 -20.88 8.42 25.49
N VAL A 201 -20.68 7.11 25.30
CA VAL A 201 -20.85 6.11 26.35
C VAL A 201 -19.71 6.19 27.37
N CYS A 202 -18.46 6.32 26.93
CA CYS A 202 -17.30 6.42 27.81
C CYS A 202 -17.39 7.62 28.77
N ASN A 203 -17.90 8.75 28.29
CA ASN A 203 -18.06 9.98 29.08
C ASN A 203 -19.14 9.89 30.17
N LEU A 204 -19.98 8.85 30.17
CA LEU A 204 -20.85 8.53 31.30
C LEU A 204 -20.06 8.00 32.51
N PHE A 205 -18.87 7.44 32.28
CA PHE A 205 -18.00 6.85 33.31
C PHE A 205 -16.78 7.73 33.62
N ASP A 206 -16.11 8.28 32.61
CA ASP A 206 -14.96 9.17 32.77
C ASP A 206 -14.97 10.27 31.67
N LYS A 207 -15.15 11.52 32.10
CA LYS A 207 -15.20 12.70 31.22
C LYS A 207 -13.84 13.10 30.63
N ASN A 208 -12.74 12.50 31.09
CA ASN A 208 -11.40 12.78 30.56
C ASN A 208 -11.09 12.00 29.28
N ILE A 209 -11.92 11.03 28.91
CA ILE A 209 -11.73 10.22 27.71
C ILE A 209 -12.02 11.08 26.48
N SER A 210 -10.99 11.31 25.66
CA SER A 210 -11.06 12.19 24.48
C SER A 210 -11.08 11.46 23.14
N ARG A 211 -10.68 10.18 23.11
CA ARG A 211 -10.69 9.35 21.89
C ARG A 211 -10.78 7.87 22.22
N VAL A 212 -11.52 7.12 21.41
CA VAL A 212 -11.57 5.66 21.40
C VAL A 212 -11.01 5.17 20.06
N THR A 213 -9.98 4.32 20.11
CA THR A 213 -9.31 3.80 18.89
C THR A 213 -9.49 2.28 18.82
N PRO A 214 -10.19 1.76 17.81
CA PRO A 214 -10.29 0.32 17.58
C PRO A 214 -8.93 -0.27 17.22
N THR A 215 -8.62 -1.44 17.76
CA THR A 215 -7.44 -2.24 17.40
C THR A 215 -7.87 -3.50 16.65
N LEU A 216 -7.15 -3.87 15.60
CA LEU A 216 -7.40 -5.08 14.82
C LEU A 216 -6.15 -5.96 14.83
N GLY A 217 -6.27 -7.18 15.37
CA GLY A 217 -5.30 -8.25 15.22
C GLY A 217 -5.87 -9.28 14.25
N TRP A 218 -5.27 -9.43 13.08
CA TRP A 218 -5.67 -10.42 12.08
C TRP A 218 -4.75 -11.64 12.13
N GLU A 219 -5.32 -12.80 11.84
CA GLU A 219 -4.60 -14.05 11.60
C GLU A 219 -4.78 -14.39 10.12
N GLN A 220 -3.70 -14.80 9.46
CA GLN A 220 -3.73 -15.12 8.04
C GLN A 220 -3.32 -16.57 7.82
N GLU A 221 -4.21 -17.31 7.16
CA GLU A 221 -3.97 -18.67 6.70
C GLU A 221 -3.75 -18.67 5.19
N TYR A 222 -2.81 -19.49 4.73
CA TYR A 222 -2.54 -19.68 3.30
C TYR A 222 -1.93 -21.05 3.06
N PHE A 223 -2.08 -21.52 1.82
CA PHE A 223 -1.41 -22.72 1.32
C PHE A 223 -0.24 -22.30 0.43
N VAL A 224 0.88 -23.02 0.55
CA VAL A 224 2.01 -22.87 -0.36
C VAL A 224 2.10 -24.12 -1.23
N ILE A 225 2.14 -23.91 -2.55
CA ILE A 225 2.33 -24.95 -3.55
C ILE A 225 3.56 -24.52 -4.35
N GLU A 226 4.47 -25.46 -4.61
CA GLU A 226 5.62 -25.16 -5.45
C GLU A 226 5.16 -24.74 -6.86
N GLU A 227 5.83 -23.76 -7.43
CA GLU A 227 5.41 -23.07 -8.64
C GLU A 227 5.26 -24.02 -9.84
N SER A 228 6.21 -24.95 -10.05
CA SER A 228 6.12 -25.92 -11.14
C SER A 228 4.94 -26.89 -10.99
N LEU A 229 4.61 -27.31 -9.76
CA LEU A 229 3.41 -28.11 -9.47
C LEU A 229 2.12 -27.31 -9.69
N ALA A 230 2.10 -26.04 -9.28
CA ALA A 230 0.97 -25.14 -9.53
C ALA A 230 0.76 -24.92 -11.04
N ASN A 231 1.84 -24.74 -11.80
CA ASN A 231 1.81 -24.56 -13.25
C ASN A 231 1.32 -25.81 -13.99
N ALA A 232 1.56 -27.01 -13.43
CA ALA A 232 1.00 -28.26 -13.95
C ALA A 232 -0.51 -28.43 -13.65
N ARG A 233 -1.13 -27.49 -12.92
CA ARG A 233 -2.55 -27.49 -12.53
C ARG A 233 -3.26 -26.22 -13.04
N PRO A 234 -3.75 -26.24 -14.30
CA PRO A 234 -4.44 -25.09 -14.90
C PRO A 234 -5.64 -24.57 -14.09
N ASP A 235 -6.30 -25.45 -13.34
CA ASP A 235 -7.43 -25.09 -12.48
C ASP A 235 -7.01 -24.25 -11.26
N ILE A 236 -5.87 -24.55 -10.65
CA ILE A 236 -5.29 -23.74 -9.57
C ILE A 236 -4.92 -22.35 -10.11
N LEU A 237 -4.25 -22.28 -11.27
CA LEU A 237 -3.88 -21.00 -11.88
C LEU A 237 -5.09 -20.14 -12.24
N ALA A 238 -6.13 -20.75 -12.81
CA ALA A 238 -7.31 -20.01 -13.28
C ALA A 238 -8.28 -19.64 -12.15
N THR A 239 -8.35 -20.44 -11.08
CA THR A 239 -9.41 -20.30 -10.07
C THR A 239 -8.92 -20.12 -8.63
N GLY A 240 -7.61 -20.21 -8.39
CA GLY A 240 -7.03 -20.17 -7.05
C GLY A 240 -7.34 -21.40 -6.19
N ARG A 241 -7.97 -22.44 -6.76
CA ARG A 241 -8.37 -23.68 -6.07
C ARG A 241 -8.36 -24.87 -7.03
N THR A 242 -8.38 -26.08 -6.48
CA THR A 242 -8.54 -27.29 -7.29
C THR A 242 -10.02 -27.50 -7.66
N LEU A 243 -10.33 -27.70 -8.94
CA LEU A 243 -11.69 -28.01 -9.41
C LEU A 243 -11.99 -29.51 -9.38
N TYR A 244 -10.95 -30.33 -9.49
CA TYR A 244 -11.03 -31.79 -9.42
C TYR A 244 -9.81 -32.36 -8.69
N GLY A 245 -10.00 -33.51 -8.07
CA GLY A 245 -8.98 -34.20 -7.30
C GLY A 245 -9.64 -35.32 -6.50
N HIS A 246 -8.97 -36.46 -6.40
CA HIS A 246 -9.42 -37.48 -5.46
C HIS A 246 -9.03 -37.06 -4.06
N THR A 247 -9.95 -37.17 -3.11
CA THR A 247 -9.71 -36.83 -1.71
C THR A 247 -8.56 -37.68 -1.16
N PRO A 248 -7.61 -37.12 -0.40
CA PRO A 248 -6.57 -37.91 0.24
C PRO A 248 -7.18 -38.99 1.15
N ALA A 249 -6.52 -40.14 1.26
CA ALA A 249 -7.01 -41.31 1.99
C ALA A 249 -7.11 -41.13 3.53
N GLY A 250 -6.73 -39.96 4.05
CA GLY A 250 -6.93 -39.55 5.43
C GLY A 250 -7.06 -38.02 5.45
N GLY A 251 -8.17 -37.54 6.01
CA GLY A 251 -8.49 -36.12 6.07
C GLY A 251 -7.86 -35.42 7.27
N PHE A 252 -7.46 -34.17 7.04
CA PHE A 252 -7.86 -33.06 7.89
C PHE A 252 -8.88 -32.24 7.10
#